data_AF-A0A7J9GTL0-F1
#
_entry.id   AF-A0A7J9GTL0-F1
#
_cell.length_a   1.000
_cell.length_b   1.000
_cell.length_c   1.000
_cell.angle_alpha   90.00
_cell.angle_beta   90.00
_cell.angle_gamma   90.00
#
_symmetry.space_group_name_H-M   'P 1'
#
loop_
_entity.id
_entity.type
_entity.pdbx_description
1 polymer ?
#
loop_
_entity_poly.entity_id
_entity_poly.type
_entity_poly.pdbx_seq_one_letter_code
_entity_poly.pdbx_strand_id
1 'polypeptide(L)'
;MVYEASARIRDPVYGCAGAICQLQKQINELQAQLAKAKAQAEVANMQLQQANLAAFLCMEMAETTSAQPNSHQFVDNPSFMEDNNFGSFWEPLWT
;
A
#
# COMPACT_ATOMS: atom_id res chain seq x y z
N MET A 1 -17.13 41.04 0.81
CA MET A 1 -15.77 40.63 0.43
C MET A 1 -14.73 41.34 1.31
N VAL A 2 -14.57 40.97 2.59
CA VAL A 2 -13.55 41.62 3.46
C VAL A 2 -12.18 40.97 3.25
N TYR A 3 -12.10 39.64 3.27
CA TYR A 3 -10.84 38.90 3.13
C TYR A 3 -10.12 39.16 1.81
N GLU A 4 -10.83 39.14 0.67
CA GLU A 4 -10.23 39.42 -0.64
C GLU A 4 -9.69 40.86 -0.73
N ALA A 5 -10.45 41.85 -0.25
CA ALA A 5 -10.02 43.23 -0.23
C ALA A 5 -8.77 43.42 0.65
N SER A 6 -8.77 42.84 1.85
CA SER A 6 -7.59 42.85 2.73
C SER A 6 -6.39 42.10 2.14
N ALA A 7 -6.62 41.05 1.34
CA ALA A 7 -5.54 40.34 0.64
C ALA A 7 -4.92 41.21 -0.46
N ARG A 8 -5.72 41.91 -1.27
CA ARG A 8 -5.24 42.84 -2.31
C ARG A 8 -4.50 44.06 -1.72
N ILE A 9 -4.85 44.51 -0.53
CA ILE A 9 -4.11 45.60 0.15
C ILE A 9 -2.68 45.12 0.53
N ARG A 10 -2.54 43.86 0.98
CA ARG A 10 -1.24 43.30 1.38
C ARG A 10 -0.40 42.82 0.20
N ASP A 11 -1.05 42.27 -0.81
CA ASP A 11 -0.45 41.81 -2.06
C ASP A 11 -1.30 42.34 -3.23
N PRO A 12 -0.94 43.51 -3.81
CA PRO A 12 -1.74 44.16 -4.84
C PRO A 12 -1.72 43.44 -6.19
N VAL A 13 -0.76 42.53 -6.41
CA VAL A 13 -0.65 41.80 -7.68
C VAL A 13 -1.43 40.50 -7.60
N TYR A 14 -1.20 39.69 -6.57
CA TYR A 14 -1.75 38.33 -6.50
C TYR A 14 -2.82 38.16 -5.41
N GLY A 15 -2.88 39.00 -4.39
CA GLY A 15 -3.92 38.97 -3.36
C GLY A 15 -4.24 37.55 -2.83
N CYS A 16 -5.51 37.16 -2.89
CA CYS A 16 -5.93 35.80 -2.50
C CYS A 16 -5.51 34.72 -3.50
N ALA A 17 -5.30 35.05 -4.78
CA ALA A 17 -4.82 34.09 -5.78
C ALA A 17 -3.41 33.60 -5.44
N GLY A 18 -2.55 34.47 -4.87
CA GLY A 18 -1.24 34.08 -4.37
C GLY A 18 -1.31 33.01 -3.27
N ALA A 19 -2.27 33.13 -2.35
CA ALA A 19 -2.51 32.13 -1.31
C ALA A 19 -3.04 30.80 -1.89
N ILE A 20 -3.96 30.87 -2.85
CA ILE A 20 -4.49 29.69 -3.55
C ILE A 20 -3.37 28.95 -4.28
N CYS A 21 -2.52 29.67 -5.02
CA CYS A 21 -1.38 29.08 -5.72
C CYS A 21 -0.39 28.37 -4.78
N GLN A 22 -0.15 28.94 -3.59
CA GLN A 22 0.71 28.31 -2.59
C GLN A 22 0.11 27.01 -2.05
N LEU A 23 -1.19 27.02 -1.73
CA LEU A 23 -1.90 25.82 -1.28
C LEU A 23 -1.90 24.73 -2.36
N GLN A 24 -2.10 25.10 -3.63
CA GLN A 24 -2.02 24.15 -4.75
C GLN A 24 -0.63 23.50 -4.86
N LYS A 25 0.45 24.27 -4.66
CA LYS A 25 1.82 23.72 -4.63
C LYS A 25 2.00 22.73 -3.48
N GLN A 26 1.54 23.09 -2.28
CA GLN A 26 1.64 22.20 -1.11
C GLN A 26 0.87 20.90 -1.31
N ILE A 27 -0.33 20.96 -1.89
CA ILE A 27 -1.12 19.77 -2.23
C ILE A 27 -0.36 18.88 -3.20
N ASN A 28 0.21 19.45 -4.27
CA ASN A 28 0.97 18.68 -5.25
C ASN A 28 2.21 18.02 -4.63
N GLU A 29 2.93 18.73 -3.76
CA GLU A 29 4.10 18.19 -3.06
C GLU A 29 3.70 17.03 -2.14
N LEU A 30 2.64 17.18 -1.35
CA LEU A 30 2.13 16.12 -0.48
C LEU A 30 1.66 14.90 -1.29
N GLN A 31 0.97 15.13 -2.42
CA GLN A 31 0.57 14.04 -3.32
C GLN A 31 1.78 13.28 -3.88
N ALA A 32 2.84 13.99 -4.27
CA ALA A 32 4.08 13.36 -4.72
C ALA A 32 4.75 12.53 -3.61
N GLN A 33 4.77 13.04 -2.38
CA GLN A 33 5.29 12.31 -1.23
C GLN A 33 4.48 11.04 -0.94
N LEU A 34 3.15 11.12 -1.00
CA LEU A 34 2.27 9.96 -0.85
C LEU A 34 2.50 8.92 -1.95
N ALA A 35 2.61 9.36 -3.21
CA ALA A 35 2.90 8.45 -4.33
C ALA A 35 4.25 7.72 -4.13
N LYS A 36 5.27 8.44 -3.68
CA LYS A 36 6.58 7.86 -3.35
C LYS A 36 6.47 6.84 -2.22
N ALA A 37 5.82 7.20 -1.12
CA ALA A 37 5.66 6.30 0.04
C ALA A 37 4.89 5.03 -0.35
N LYS A 38 3.83 5.16 -1.17
CA LYS A 38 3.05 4.03 -1.67
C LYS A 38 3.91 3.09 -2.53
N ALA A 39 4.68 3.64 -3.46
CA ALA A 39 5.58 2.83 -4.29
C ALA A 39 6.64 2.09 -3.45
N GLN A 40 7.19 2.75 -2.42
CA GLN A 40 8.15 2.10 -1.51
C GLN A 40 7.52 0.94 -0.73
N ALA A 41 6.29 1.13 -0.23
CA ALA A 41 5.56 0.08 0.48
C ALA A 41 5.25 -1.13 -0.43
N GLU A 42 4.88 -0.89 -1.68
CA GLU A 42 4.63 -1.94 -2.67
C GLU A 42 5.88 -2.77 -2.97
N VAL A 43 7.03 -2.09 -3.16
CA VAL A 43 8.32 -2.77 -3.36
C VAL A 43 8.70 -3.61 -2.14
N ALA A 44 8.54 -3.07 -0.92
CA ALA A 44 8.83 -3.81 0.30
C ALA A 44 7.92 -5.05 0.46
N ASN A 45 6.63 -4.92 0.11
CA ASN A 45 5.70 -6.05 0.13
C ASN A 45 6.10 -7.14 -0.87
N MET A 46 6.47 -6.77 -2.10
CA MET A 46 6.96 -7.72 -3.10
C MET A 46 8.24 -8.44 -2.62
N GLN A 47 9.17 -7.72 -2.00
CA GLN A 47 10.38 -8.33 -1.42
C GLN A 47 10.06 -9.32 -0.30
N LEU A 48 9.12 -8.97 0.58
CA LEU A 48 8.66 -9.88 1.63
C LEU A 48 8.04 -11.15 1.05
N GLN A 49 7.19 -11.01 0.02
CA GLN A 49 6.60 -12.16 -0.67
C GLN A 49 7.68 -13.05 -1.32
N GLN A 50 8.69 -12.46 -1.97
CA GLN A 50 9.82 -13.22 -2.53
C GLN A 50 10.60 -13.96 -1.45
N ALA A 51 10.89 -13.32 -0.31
CA ALA A 51 11.59 -13.94 0.81
C ALA A 51 10.78 -15.12 1.39
N ASN A 52 9.46 -14.96 1.54
CA ASN A 52 8.58 -16.03 2.03
C ASN A 52 8.58 -17.24 1.08
N LEU A 53 8.49 -17.01 -0.24
CA LEU A 53 8.57 -18.08 -1.24
C LEU A 53 9.93 -18.78 -1.23
N ALA A 54 11.02 -18.02 -1.11
CA ALA A 54 12.38 -18.58 -1.03
C ALA A 54 12.56 -19.44 0.23
N ALA A 55 12.05 -18.98 1.38
CA ALA A 55 12.08 -19.74 2.62
C ALA A 55 11.33 -21.07 2.49
N PHE A 56 10.15 -21.06 1.84
CA PHE A 56 9.37 -22.28 1.58
C PHE A 56 10.18 -23.29 0.75
N LEU A 57 10.77 -22.85 -0.37
CA LEU A 57 11.58 -23.72 -1.24
C LEU A 57 12.84 -24.27 -0.53
N CYS A 58 13.52 -23.45 0.28
CA CYS A 58 14.68 -23.90 1.05
C CYS A 58 14.31 -24.95 2.10
N MET A 59 13.13 -24.84 2.72
CA MET A 59 12.66 -25.77 3.72
C MET A 59 12.25 -27.12 3.11
N GLU A 60 11.64 -27.11 1.91
CA GLU A 60 11.29 -28.33 1.16
C GLU A 60 12.54 -29.12 0.72
N MET A 61 13.63 -28.45 0.35
CA MET A 61 14.89 -29.13 0.03
C MET A 61 15.54 -29.82 1.24
N ALA A 62 15.25 -29.39 2.46
CA ALA A 62 15.82 -29.99 3.68
C ALA A 62 15.11 -31.29 4.11
N GLU A 63 13.84 -31.50 3.75
CA GLU A 63 13.06 -32.70 4.11
C GLU A 63 13.32 -33.92 3.20
N THR A 64 14.00 -33.74 2.06
CA THR A 64 14.21 -34.84 1.09
C THR A 64 15.46 -35.70 1.34
N THR A 65 16.21 -35.47 2.42
CA THR A 65 17.38 -36.32 2.79
C THR A 65 17.25 -36.88 4.21
N SER A 66 16.25 -37.72 4.46
CA SER A 66 16.38 -38.80 5.45
C SER A 66 15.40 -39.95 5.15
N ALA A 67 15.96 -41.02 4.59
CA ALA A 67 15.53 -42.43 4.68
C ALA A 67 14.04 -42.80 4.45
N GLN A 68 13.79 -43.50 3.33
CA GLN A 68 12.67 -44.46 3.18
C GLN A 68 12.84 -45.64 4.16
N PRO A 69 11.76 -46.22 4.74
CA PRO A 69 10.83 -47.07 3.98
C PRO A 69 9.33 -47.03 4.35
N ASN A 70 8.48 -47.30 3.35
CA ASN A 70 7.11 -47.90 3.36
C ASN A 70 6.12 -47.61 4.51
N SER A 71 4.93 -47.06 4.18
CA SER A 71 3.66 -47.82 3.98
C SER A 71 2.37 -46.96 4.08
N HIS A 72 1.47 -47.17 3.10
CA HIS A 72 0.00 -47.03 3.10
C HIS A 72 -0.74 -45.71 3.49
N GLN A 73 -1.33 -45.09 2.44
CA GLN A 73 -2.67 -44.46 2.30
C GLN A 73 -3.40 -43.93 3.56
N PHE A 74 -3.76 -42.64 3.56
CA PHE A 74 -5.16 -42.18 3.76
C PHE A 74 -5.32 -40.73 3.29
N VAL A 75 -6.34 -40.48 2.48
CA VAL A 75 -6.70 -39.16 1.96
C VAL A 75 -7.60 -38.52 3.00
N ASP A 76 -7.14 -37.49 3.69
CA ASP A 76 -8.02 -36.62 4.47
C ASP A 76 -7.82 -35.16 4.02
N ASN A 77 -8.81 -34.72 3.26
CA ASN A 77 -9.13 -33.32 3.04
C ASN A 77 -9.84 -32.77 4.29
N PRO A 78 -9.39 -31.65 4.85
CA PRO A 78 -10.28 -30.71 5.49
C PRO A 78 -10.32 -29.44 4.65
N SER A 79 -11.36 -29.36 3.82
CA SER A 79 -11.97 -28.07 3.49
C SER A 79 -12.40 -27.41 4.80
N PHE A 80 -11.76 -26.31 5.18
CA PHE A 80 -12.27 -25.43 6.21
C PHE A 80 -11.72 -24.01 6.04
N MET A 81 -12.61 -23.13 5.53
CA MET A 81 -12.76 -21.67 5.75
C MET A 81 -11.49 -20.80 5.65
N GLU A 82 -11.48 -19.65 4.98
CA GLU A 82 -12.45 -18.58 5.19
C GLU A 82 -12.25 -17.50 4.11
N ASP A 83 -13.36 -17.11 3.50
CA ASP A 83 -13.49 -15.93 2.65
C ASP A 83 -12.99 -14.69 3.39
N ASN A 84 -11.74 -14.31 3.18
CA ASN A 84 -11.29 -12.96 3.48
C ASN A 84 -11.33 -12.13 2.21
N ASN A 85 -12.54 -11.68 1.92
CA ASN A 85 -12.85 -10.51 1.12
C ASN A 85 -12.17 -9.26 1.73
N PHE A 86 -10.83 -9.19 1.63
CA PHE A 86 -10.02 -8.02 2.00
C PHE A 86 -9.95 -6.97 0.87
N GLY A 87 -10.73 -7.17 -0.20
CA GLY A 87 -10.77 -6.30 -1.38
C GLY A 87 -11.69 -5.09 -1.25
N SER A 88 -12.60 -5.07 -0.27
CA SER A 88 -13.59 -3.99 -0.09
C SER A 88 -13.24 -2.96 0.99
N PHE A 89 -12.03 -3.00 1.57
CA PHE A 89 -11.66 -2.10 2.68
C PHE A 89 -11.31 -0.66 2.24
N TRP A 90 -11.22 -0.38 0.94
CA TRP A 90 -10.83 0.93 0.43
C TRP A 90 -11.86 1.51 -0.55
N GLU A 91 -13.11 1.63 -0.11
CA GLU A 91 -14.05 2.54 -0.75
C GLU A 91 -13.94 3.93 -0.09
N PRO A 92 -13.67 5.01 -0.86
CA PRO A 92 -13.64 6.35 -0.31
C PRO A 92 -15.03 6.72 0.20
N LEU A 93 -15.16 6.90 1.52
CA LEU A 93 -16.39 7.33 2.20
C LEU A 93 -16.67 8.83 1.97
N TRP A 94 -16.72 9.24 0.72
CA TRP A 94 -17.22 10.55 0.30
C TRP A 94 -17.86 10.40 -1.08
N THR A 95 -19.04 9.78 -1.12
CA THR A 95 -20.04 10.07 -2.14
C THR A 95 -21.10 10.95 -1.51
#